data_AF-R0JNV5-F1
#
_entry.id   AF-R0JNV5-F1
#
_cell.length_a   1.000
_cell.length_b   1.000
_cell.length_c   1.000
_cell.angle_alpha   90.00
_cell.angle_beta   90.00
_cell.angle_gamma   90.00
#
_symmetry.space_group_name_H-M   'P 1'
#
loop_
_entity.id
_entity.type
_entity.pdbx_description
1 polymer ?
#
loop_
_entity_poly.entity_id
_entity_poly.type
_entity_poly.pdbx_seq_one_letter_code
_entity_poly.pdbx_strand_id
1 'polypeptide(L)' 'EKVFGILGENFTFPVKADNKIDEVIWTKDKDKVAEWEAQSEPTYFNSLRSRSLLNKESGNLTIFKLENSDSGTYELE' A
#
# COMPACT_ATOMS: atom_id res chain seq x y z
N GLU A 1 7.16 -0.75 -11.65
CA GLU A 1 6.43 -0.93 -12.91
C GLU A 1 5.49 0.26 -13.13
N LYS A 2 5.08 0.57 -14.37
CA LYS A 2 4.05 1.59 -14.60
C LYS A 2 2.68 0.92 -14.61
N VAL A 3 1.83 1.31 -13.68
CA VAL A 3 0.46 0.79 -13.52
C VAL A 3 -0.56 1.91 -13.66
N PHE A 4 -1.80 1.56 -14.00
CA PHE A 4 -2.90 2.50 -14.13
C PHE A 4 -4.11 1.97 -13.34
N GLY A 5 -4.74 2.85 -12.58
CA GLY A 5 -6.01 2.58 -11.88
C GLY A 5 -7.16 3.39 -12.48
N ILE A 6 -8.38 3.01 -12.13
CA ILE A 6 -9.61 3.71 -12.53
C ILE A 6 -10.05 4.58 -11.36
N LEU A 7 -10.38 5.85 -11.61
CA LEU A 7 -10.86 6.76 -10.57
C LEU A 7 -12.16 6.23 -9.94
N GLY A 8 -12.25 6.32 -8.62
CA GLY A 8 -13.38 5.82 -7.83
C GLY A 8 -13.37 4.31 -7.58
N GLU A 9 -12.53 3.54 -8.27
CA GLU A 9 -12.36 2.10 -8.07
C GLU A 9 -11.27 1.80 -7.04
N ASN A 10 -11.23 0.54 -6.59
CA ASN A 10 -10.15 0.06 -5.75
C ASN A 10 -8.97 -0.38 -6.61
N PHE A 11 -7.75 -0.20 -6.11
CA PHE A 11 -6.54 -0.69 -6.77
C PHE A 11 -5.63 -1.38 -5.78
N THR A 12 -5.16 -2.57 -6.14
CA THR A 12 -4.21 -3.36 -5.34
C THR A 12 -2.89 -3.42 -6.08
N PHE A 13 -1.81 -3.01 -5.40
CA PHE A 13 -0.47 -3.14 -5.94
C PHE A 13 -0.09 -4.62 -6.05
N PRO A 14 0.37 -5.08 -7.23
CA PRO A 14 0.82 -6.45 -7.38
C PRO A 14 2.20 -6.63 -6.74
N VAL A 15 2.28 -7.32 -5.59
CA VAL A 15 3.55 -7.75 -4.98
C VAL A 15 3.79 -9.22 -5.31
N LYS A 16 5.02 -9.54 -5.68
CA LYS A 16 5.50 -10.92 -5.83
C LYS A 16 6.43 -11.24 -4.66
N ALA A 17 5.86 -11.54 -3.50
CA ALA A 17 6.62 -11.99 -2.35
C ALA A 17 6.63 -13.53 -2.36
N ASP A 18 7.82 -14.12 -2.48
CA ASP A 18 8.00 -15.58 -2.47
C ASP A 18 8.37 -16.12 -1.07
N ASN A 19 8.54 -15.24 -0.07
CA ASN A 19 9.02 -15.57 1.28
C ASN A 19 8.12 -14.99 2.38
N LYS A 20 8.27 -15.52 3.59
CA LYS A 20 7.62 -14.99 4.80
C LYS A 20 8.06 -13.55 5.05
N ILE A 21 7.10 -12.65 5.18
CA ILE A 21 7.31 -11.24 5.43
C ILE A 21 7.10 -10.98 6.92
N ASP A 22 8.11 -10.40 7.58
CA ASP A 22 8.03 -10.00 8.99
C ASP A 22 7.91 -8.48 9.15
N GLU A 23 8.11 -7.71 8.08
CA GLU A 23 7.98 -6.26 8.05
C GLU A 23 7.57 -5.81 6.64
N VAL A 24 6.70 -4.80 6.54
CA VAL A 24 6.29 -4.17 5.28
C VAL A 24 6.26 -2.66 5.47
N ILE A 25 6.93 -1.93 4.58
CA ILE A 25 6.80 -0.47 4.52
C ILE A 25 6.42 -0.06 3.09
N TRP A 26 5.32 0.67 2.97
CA TRP A 26 4.92 1.34 1.74
C TRP A 26 5.16 2.84 1.83
N THR A 27 5.80 3.38 0.80
CA THR A 27 5.93 4.82 0.61
C THR A 27 5.22 5.29 -0.64
N LYS A 28 4.77 6.54 -0.63
CA LYS A 28 4.31 7.29 -1.79
C LYS A 28 5.17 8.53 -1.91
N ASP A 29 5.90 8.67 -3.01
CA ASP A 29 6.80 9.81 -3.25
C ASP A 29 7.76 10.08 -2.07
N LYS A 30 8.25 9.00 -1.43
CA LYS A 30 9.10 8.95 -0.22
C LYS A 30 8.41 9.22 1.11
N ASP A 31 7.14 9.60 1.10
CA ASP A 31 6.35 9.70 2.33
C ASP A 31 5.74 8.34 2.69
N LYS A 32 5.95 7.89 3.92
CA LYS A 32 5.35 6.64 4.41
C LYS A 32 3.82 6.72 4.37
N VAL A 33 3.17 5.70 3.83
CA VAL A 33 1.70 5.62 3.72
C VAL A 33 1.09 4.43 4.43
N ALA A 34 1.82 3.33 4.56
CA ALA A 34 1.45 2.19 5.38
C ALA A 34 2.69 1.49 5.90
N GLU A 35 2.60 0.93 7.11
CA GLU A 35 3.60 0.03 7.64
C GLU A 35 2.98 -1.08 8.46
N TRP A 36 3.69 -2.19 8.58
CA TRP A 36 3.34 -3.28 9.47
C TRP A 36 4.59 -4.06 9.85
N GLU A 37 4.69 -4.40 11.13
CA GLU A 37 5.68 -5.34 11.64
C GLU A 37 4.99 -6.59 12.20
N ALA A 38 5.67 -7.73 12.18
CA ALA A 38 5.17 -8.98 12.72
C ALA A 38 4.63 -8.78 14.15
N GLN A 39 3.49 -9.39 14.45
CA GLN A 39 2.79 -9.29 15.74
C GLN A 39 2.13 -7.93 16.04
N SER A 40 2.15 -6.99 15.09
CA SER A 40 1.44 -5.69 15.21
C SER A 40 0.20 -5.61 14.31
N GLU A 41 -0.58 -4.55 14.51
CA GLU A 41 -1.59 -4.12 13.54
C GLU A 41 -0.99 -3.11 12.55
N PRO A 42 -1.41 -3.12 11.28
CA PRO A 42 -0.89 -2.18 10.29
C PRO A 42 -1.22 -0.74 10.69
N THR A 43 -0.25 0.14 10.53
CA THR A 43 -0.43 1.57 10.71
C THR A 43 -0.51 2.23 9.35
N TYR A 44 -1.48 3.14 9.21
CA TYR A 44 -1.72 3.87 7.96
C TYR A 44 -1.59 5.38 8.18
N PHE A 45 -1.08 6.07 7.16
CA PHE A 45 -0.73 7.48 7.24
C PHE A 45 -1.47 8.30 6.18
N ASN A 46 -1.50 9.62 6.40
CA ASN A 46 -2.03 10.62 5.46
C ASN A 46 -3.47 10.32 5.01
N SER A 47 -3.83 10.73 3.79
CA SER A 47 -5.16 10.49 3.20
C SER A 47 -5.50 9.00 3.05
N LEU A 48 -4.50 8.12 3.06
CA LEU A 48 -4.69 6.69 2.92
C LEU A 48 -5.08 6.00 4.23
N ARG A 49 -5.02 6.69 5.37
CA ARG A 49 -5.39 6.13 6.68
C ARG A 49 -6.77 5.48 6.74
N SER A 50 -7.75 6.10 6.09
CA SER A 50 -9.14 5.60 6.05
C SER A 50 -9.50 4.94 4.71
N ARG A 51 -8.54 4.83 3.80
CA ARG A 51 -8.75 4.38 2.41
C ARG A 51 -7.76 3.32 1.98
N SER A 52 -7.12 2.60 2.90
CA SER A 52 -6.20 1.53 2.52
C SER A 52 -6.30 0.29 3.39
N LEU A 53 -5.83 -0.82 2.83
CA LEU A 53 -5.70 -2.11 3.49
C LEU A 53 -4.39 -2.77 3.07
N LEU A 54 -3.57 -3.11 4.06
CA LEU A 54 -2.33 -3.85 3.87
C LEU A 54 -2.56 -5.34 4.15
N ASN A 55 -2.24 -6.19 3.19
CA ASN A 55 -2.24 -7.64 3.37
C ASN A 55 -0.93 -8.07 4.05
N LYS A 56 -1.03 -8.59 5.27
CA LYS A 56 0.12 -9.02 6.10
C LYS A 56 0.87 -10.24 5.55
N GLU A 57 0.20 -11.06 4.73
CA GLU A 57 0.80 -12.28 4.17
C GLU A 57 1.55 -12.00 2.88
N SER A 58 0.99 -11.15 2.00
CA SER A 58 1.58 -10.87 0.68
C SER A 58 2.31 -9.53 0.58
N GLY A 59 2.14 -8.64 1.54
CA GLY A 59 2.62 -7.25 1.49
C GLY A 59 1.82 -6.36 0.53
N ASN A 60 0.75 -6.86 -0.09
CA ASN A 60 -0.06 -6.08 -1.02
C ASN A 60 -0.75 -4.91 -0.32
N LEU A 61 -0.55 -3.70 -0.84
CA LEU A 61 -1.35 -2.54 -0.47
C LEU A 61 -2.55 -2.40 -1.41
N THR A 62 -3.73 -2.28 -0.84
CA THR A 62 -4.95 -1.89 -1.56
C THR A 62 -5.33 -0.47 -1.17
N ILE A 63 -5.56 0.38 -2.17
CA ILE A 63 -6.15 1.72 -2.00
C ILE A 63 -7.61 1.65 -2.46
N PHE A 64 -8.51 2.07 -1.58
CA PHE A 64 -9.94 2.12 -1.85
C PHE A 64 -10.33 3.47 -2.45
N LYS A 65 -11.22 3.41 -3.45
CA LYS A 65 -11.78 4.58 -4.13
C LYS A 65 -10.69 5.57 -4.56
N LEU A 66 -9.92 5.20 -5.58
CA LEU A 66 -8.82 6.01 -6.08
C LEU A 66 -9.25 7.44 -6.39
N GLU A 67 -8.47 8.38 -5.86
CA GLU A 67 -8.59 9.81 -6.10
C GLU A 67 -7.40 10.28 -6.97
N ASN A 68 -7.55 11.40 -7.69
CA ASN A 68 -6.45 11.94 -8.50
C ASN A 68 -5.16 12.17 -7.69
N SER A 69 -5.32 12.58 -6.43
CA SER A 69 -4.22 12.80 -5.47
C SER A 69 -3.49 11.53 -5.06
N ASP A 70 -4.04 10.34 -5.34
CA ASP A 70 -3.37 9.06 -5.08
C ASP A 70 -2.34 8.72 -6.17
N SER A 71 -2.29 9.48 -7.26
CA SER A 71 -1.22 9.32 -8.25
C SER A 71 0.15 9.66 -7.64
N GLY A 72 1.15 8.84 -7.93
CA GLY A 72 2.52 9.02 -7.44
C GLY A 72 3.37 7.76 -7.65
N THR A 73 4.61 7.82 -7.18
CA THR A 73 5.50 6.65 -7.17
C THR A 73 5.33 5.92 -5.86
N TYR A 74 4.97 4.64 -5.93
CA TYR A 74 4.85 3.78 -4.75
C TYR A 74 5.99 2.79 -4.72
N GLU A 75 6.62 2.67 -3.55
CA GLU A 75 7.72 1.74 -3.29
C GLU A 75 7.38 0.89 -2.08
N LEU A 76 7.74 -0.39 -2.18
CA LEU A 76 7.65 -1.38 -1.10
C LEU A 76 9.09 -1.70 -0.67
N GLU A 77 9.36 -1.54 0.62
CA GLU A 77 10.62 -1.92 1.28
C GLU A 77 10.45 -3.23 2.06
#